data_AF-A0A076L3W7-F1
#
_entry.id   AF-A0A076L3W7-F1
#
_cell.length_a   1.000
_cell.length_b   1.000
_cell.length_c   1.000
_cell.angle_alpha   90.00
_cell.angle_beta   90.00
_cell.angle_gamma   90.00
#
_symmetry.space_group_name_H-M   'P 1'
#
loop_
_entity.id
_entity.type
_entity.pdbx_description
1 polymer ?
#
loop_
_entity_poly.entity_id
_entity_poly.type
_entity_poly.pdbx_seq_one_letter_code
_entity_poly.pdbx_strand_id
1 'polypeptide(L)'
;QGSGTSLWTKAQDMVDAQLLLGVDIMTPHWETTFGTDRVMEIVVNDFQGKLDFVAQNIVDNEWEENVFKSYSLREINGVPTAIIGQAFPYTPIANPRYLVPDWSFGIREGKMQKTVNKAREEGAQVVVVLSHNGMDVDLKMASRVTGIDAIMGGHTHDAVPEPVVVDNPAGKTLVTNAGSNTQFLGVLDLDVKDGKVRDYRYKLLPVFSNLLAADPAMSDYIEKVRAPYADKLGETLAMTDEVLYRRGNFNGTFDQLICDALIDVKGAQISFSPGFRWGVSVLPGEAITLDHVMTQTAITYPITTLNNMSGTRIKEILEDVADNLFNKDPYY
;
A
#
# COMPACT_ATOMS: atom_id res chain seq x y z
N GLN A 1 1.76 -1.84 -9.04
CA GLN A 1 2.14 -0.52 -9.60
C GLN A 1 3.47 -0.10 -8.99
N GLY A 2 4.21 0.83 -9.62
CA GLY A 2 5.44 1.37 -9.07
C GLY A 2 6.72 0.69 -9.57
N SER A 3 6.62 -0.13 -10.62
CA SER A 3 7.76 -0.69 -11.35
C SER A 3 7.43 -0.78 -12.84
N GLY A 4 8.46 -0.81 -13.69
CA GLY A 4 8.29 -0.89 -15.14
C GLY A 4 7.56 -2.15 -15.57
N THR A 5 7.97 -3.32 -15.05
CA THR A 5 7.33 -4.60 -15.36
C THR A 5 5.86 -4.61 -14.92
N SER A 6 5.54 -4.10 -13.73
CA SER A 6 4.15 -4.08 -13.25
C SER A 6 3.24 -3.25 -14.13
N LEU A 7 3.75 -2.13 -14.66
CA LEU A 7 2.99 -1.35 -15.64
C LEU A 7 2.81 -2.11 -16.96
N TRP A 8 3.88 -2.67 -17.52
CA TRP A 8 3.86 -3.29 -18.86
C TRP A 8 3.14 -4.64 -18.91
N THR A 9 3.12 -5.39 -17.80
CA THR A 9 2.41 -6.66 -17.67
C THR A 9 1.02 -6.51 -17.05
N LYS A 10 0.52 -5.28 -16.86
CA LYS A 10 -0.78 -5.02 -16.21
C LYS A 10 -0.92 -5.73 -14.85
N ALA A 11 0.10 -5.55 -14.00
CA ALA A 11 0.29 -6.17 -12.69
C ALA A 11 0.52 -7.68 -12.66
N GLN A 12 0.48 -8.41 -13.79
CA GLN A 12 0.63 -9.88 -13.76
C GLN A 12 1.96 -10.32 -13.14
N ASP A 13 3.04 -9.55 -13.33
CA ASP A 13 4.33 -9.84 -12.73
C ASP A 13 4.25 -9.99 -11.20
N MET A 14 3.52 -9.11 -10.53
CA MET A 14 3.34 -9.12 -9.09
C MET A 14 2.28 -10.12 -8.66
N VAL A 15 1.22 -10.33 -9.45
CA VAL A 15 0.19 -11.35 -9.17
C VAL A 15 0.83 -12.74 -9.06
N ASP A 16 1.62 -13.15 -10.06
CA ASP A 16 2.25 -14.48 -10.03
C ASP A 16 3.36 -14.54 -8.97
N ALA A 17 4.09 -13.44 -8.73
CA ALA A 17 5.08 -13.37 -7.64
C ALA A 17 4.43 -13.56 -6.26
N GLN A 18 3.27 -12.94 -6.00
CA GLN A 18 2.53 -13.09 -4.75
C GLN A 18 2.06 -14.54 -4.55
N LEU A 19 1.55 -15.17 -5.60
CA LEU A 19 1.14 -16.57 -5.56
C LEU A 19 2.33 -17.50 -5.32
N LEU A 20 3.48 -17.24 -5.96
CA LEU A 20 4.70 -18.03 -5.76
C LEU A 20 5.30 -17.82 -4.36
N LEU A 21 5.22 -16.61 -3.82
CA LEU A 21 5.65 -16.29 -2.45
C LEU A 21 4.76 -16.95 -1.39
N GLY A 22 3.53 -17.33 -1.74
CA GLY A 22 2.56 -17.90 -0.82
C GLY A 22 1.80 -16.85 -0.01
N VAL A 23 1.48 -15.71 -0.62
CA VAL A 23 0.63 -14.69 0.03
C VAL A 23 -0.79 -15.25 0.22
N ASP A 24 -1.22 -15.31 1.47
CA ASP A 24 -2.53 -15.86 1.86
C ASP A 24 -3.70 -14.88 1.68
N ILE A 25 -3.47 -13.61 2.04
CA ILE A 25 -4.52 -12.59 2.16
C ILE A 25 -3.92 -11.23 1.79
N MET A 26 -4.69 -10.42 1.05
CA MET A 26 -4.30 -9.03 0.75
C MET A 26 -5.49 -8.06 0.83
N THR A 27 -5.19 -6.78 0.97
CA THR A 27 -6.16 -5.68 0.84
C THR A 27 -5.62 -4.60 -0.12
N PRO A 28 -6.45 -3.95 -0.94
CA PRO A 28 -5.95 -3.10 -2.02
C PRO A 28 -5.79 -1.62 -1.68
N HIS A 29 -4.96 -0.97 -2.49
CA HIS A 29 -4.94 0.46 -2.73
C HIS A 29 -4.55 0.73 -4.19
N TRP A 30 -3.26 0.71 -4.49
CA TRP A 30 -2.71 0.98 -5.83
C TRP A 30 -3.11 -0.07 -6.86
N GLU A 31 -3.55 -1.25 -6.44
CA GLU A 31 -4.08 -2.31 -7.30
C GLU A 31 -5.28 -1.80 -8.11
N THR A 32 -6.10 -0.93 -7.52
CA THR A 32 -7.32 -0.40 -8.16
C THR A 32 -7.05 0.55 -9.32
N THR A 33 -5.83 1.06 -9.46
CA THR A 33 -5.48 1.96 -10.57
C THR A 33 -5.35 1.23 -11.91
N PHE A 34 -5.32 -0.10 -11.91
CA PHE A 34 -5.42 -0.91 -13.13
C PHE A 34 -6.85 -1.00 -13.67
N GLY A 35 -7.83 -0.45 -12.95
CA GLY A 35 -9.24 -0.43 -13.33
C GLY A 35 -10.03 -1.61 -12.75
N THR A 36 -11.33 -1.41 -12.54
CA THR A 36 -12.26 -2.43 -12.01
C THR A 36 -12.16 -3.75 -12.74
N ASP A 37 -12.17 -3.72 -14.08
CA ASP A 37 -12.18 -4.94 -14.91
C ASP A 37 -10.94 -5.79 -14.67
N ARG A 38 -9.76 -5.15 -14.61
CA ARG A 38 -8.50 -5.87 -14.39
C ARG A 38 -8.40 -6.40 -12.97
N VAL A 39 -8.85 -5.63 -11.98
CA VAL A 39 -8.90 -6.11 -10.58
C VAL A 39 -9.83 -7.33 -10.48
N MET A 40 -11.02 -7.26 -11.05
CA MET A 40 -11.98 -8.35 -11.01
C MET A 40 -11.48 -9.58 -11.78
N GLU A 41 -10.82 -9.40 -12.92
CA GLU A 41 -10.17 -10.48 -13.66
C GLU A 41 -9.17 -11.24 -12.77
N ILE A 42 -8.27 -10.54 -12.10
CA ILE A 42 -7.27 -11.13 -11.21
C ILE A 42 -7.93 -11.84 -10.01
N VAL A 43 -8.89 -11.17 -9.37
CA VAL A 43 -9.57 -11.72 -8.18
C VAL A 43 -10.37 -12.98 -8.52
N VAL A 44 -11.06 -12.99 -9.67
CA VAL A 44 -11.93 -14.10 -10.07
C VAL A 44 -11.15 -15.25 -10.70
N ASN A 45 -10.06 -14.99 -11.42
CA ASN A 45 -9.34 -16.01 -12.16
C ASN A 45 -8.06 -16.46 -11.46
N ASP A 46 -7.18 -15.52 -11.10
CA ASP A 46 -5.84 -15.83 -10.61
C ASP A 46 -5.85 -16.20 -9.12
N PHE A 47 -6.54 -15.39 -8.30
CA PHE A 47 -6.58 -15.53 -6.84
C PHE A 47 -7.61 -16.55 -6.33
N GLN A 48 -8.58 -16.93 -7.16
CA GLN A 48 -9.66 -17.82 -6.73
C GLN A 48 -9.11 -19.13 -6.15
N GLY A 49 -9.44 -19.37 -4.87
CA GLY A 49 -9.03 -20.57 -4.13
C GLY A 49 -7.56 -20.61 -3.72
N LYS A 50 -6.79 -19.54 -3.94
CA LYS A 50 -5.35 -19.46 -3.63
C LYS A 50 -4.99 -18.30 -2.70
N LEU A 51 -5.64 -17.15 -2.87
CA LEU A 51 -5.37 -15.92 -2.12
C LEU A 51 -6.69 -15.20 -1.84
N ASP A 52 -6.93 -14.81 -0.58
CA ASP A 52 -8.13 -14.05 -0.22
C ASP A 52 -7.92 -12.54 -0.41
N PHE A 53 -8.60 -11.97 -1.40
CA PHE A 53 -8.67 -10.52 -1.59
C PHE A 53 -9.82 -9.95 -0.75
N VAL A 54 -9.48 -9.24 0.33
CA VAL A 54 -10.46 -8.77 1.33
C VAL A 54 -10.50 -7.25 1.43
N ALA A 55 -11.71 -6.71 1.49
CA ALA A 55 -11.95 -5.28 1.72
C ALA A 55 -13.38 -5.04 2.21
N GLN A 56 -13.55 -4.74 3.50
CA GLN A 56 -14.87 -4.45 4.08
C GLN A 56 -15.43 -3.11 3.63
N ASN A 57 -14.56 -2.16 3.26
CA ASN A 57 -14.92 -0.79 2.99
C ASN A 57 -15.13 -0.45 1.50
N ILE A 58 -14.97 -1.41 0.60
CA ILE A 58 -15.32 -1.25 -0.82
C ILE A 58 -16.74 -1.74 -1.02
N VAL A 59 -17.61 -0.82 -1.42
CA VAL A 59 -19.00 -1.12 -1.79
C VAL A 59 -19.33 -0.58 -3.18
N ASP A 60 -20.38 -1.10 -3.79
CA ASP A 60 -20.93 -0.49 -4.98
C ASP A 60 -21.70 0.82 -4.64
N ASN A 61 -21.81 1.72 -5.60
CA ASN A 61 -22.49 3.01 -5.39
C ASN A 61 -24.03 2.93 -5.43
N GLU A 62 -24.61 1.83 -5.92
CA GLU A 62 -26.05 1.73 -6.16
C GLU A 62 -26.79 1.21 -4.92
N TRP A 63 -26.28 0.14 -4.32
CA TRP A 63 -26.90 -0.58 -3.21
C TRP A 63 -26.07 -0.60 -1.92
N GLU A 64 -24.85 -0.06 -1.97
CA GLU A 64 -23.86 -0.13 -0.88
C GLU A 64 -23.53 -1.56 -0.43
N GLU A 65 -23.66 -2.54 -1.33
CA GLU A 65 -23.28 -3.93 -1.11
C GLU A 65 -21.77 -4.10 -1.19
N ASN A 66 -21.25 -5.09 -0.46
CA ASN A 66 -19.83 -5.39 -0.49
C ASN A 66 -19.40 -5.89 -1.86
N VAL A 67 -18.40 -5.24 -2.46
CA VAL A 67 -17.79 -5.71 -3.71
C VAL A 67 -16.90 -6.94 -3.45
N PHE A 68 -16.19 -6.95 -2.32
CA PHE A 68 -15.28 -8.01 -1.92
C PHE A 68 -15.68 -8.62 -0.57
N LYS A 69 -15.16 -9.80 -0.26
CA LYS A 69 -15.31 -10.37 1.09
C LYS A 69 -14.76 -9.38 2.13
N SER A 70 -15.47 -9.20 3.24
CA SER A 70 -15.01 -8.29 4.30
C SER A 70 -13.83 -8.86 5.10
N TYR A 71 -13.78 -10.18 5.26
CA TYR A 71 -12.72 -10.89 5.97
C TYR A 71 -12.55 -12.32 5.49
N SER A 72 -11.41 -12.91 5.83
CA SER A 72 -11.16 -14.35 5.82
C SER A 72 -11.21 -14.85 7.25
N LEU A 73 -12.00 -15.91 7.51
CA LEU A 73 -12.02 -16.62 8.79
C LEU A 73 -11.36 -17.98 8.58
N ARG A 74 -10.26 -18.23 9.28
CA ARG A 74 -9.45 -19.44 9.11
C ARG A 74 -8.81 -19.88 10.42
N GLU A 75 -8.47 -21.17 10.49
CA GLU A 75 -7.70 -21.70 11.61
C GLU A 75 -6.21 -21.42 11.38
N ILE A 76 -5.57 -20.72 12.31
CA ILE A 76 -4.12 -20.46 12.30
C ILE A 76 -3.55 -21.07 13.56
N ASN A 77 -2.71 -22.11 13.41
CA ASN A 77 -2.13 -22.85 14.54
C ASN A 77 -3.16 -23.36 15.56
N GLY A 78 -4.32 -23.83 15.10
CA GLY A 78 -5.41 -24.28 15.98
C GLY A 78 -6.32 -23.18 16.52
N VAL A 79 -6.10 -21.91 16.15
CA VAL A 79 -6.87 -20.76 16.64
C VAL A 79 -7.74 -20.18 15.51
N PRO A 80 -9.08 -20.16 15.66
CA PRO A 80 -9.96 -19.46 14.74
C PRO A 80 -9.64 -17.95 14.71
N THR A 81 -9.15 -17.48 13.57
CA THR A 81 -8.67 -16.12 13.38
C THR A 81 -9.38 -15.47 12.20
N ALA A 82 -9.98 -14.30 12.43
CA ALA A 82 -10.54 -13.47 11.38
C ALA A 82 -9.54 -12.39 10.97
N ILE A 83 -9.26 -12.30 9.67
CA ILE A 83 -8.45 -11.24 9.06
C ILE A 83 -9.38 -10.35 8.23
N ILE A 84 -9.70 -9.18 8.75
CA ILE A 84 -10.57 -8.19 8.11
C ILE A 84 -9.73 -7.32 7.17
N GLY A 85 -10.17 -7.17 5.92
CA GLY A 85 -9.53 -6.28 4.97
C GLY A 85 -10.04 -4.85 5.08
N GLN A 86 -9.12 -3.88 5.07
CA GLN A 86 -9.43 -2.46 5.02
C GLN A 86 -8.60 -1.80 3.92
N ALA A 87 -9.22 -1.58 2.76
CA ALA A 87 -8.60 -0.93 1.62
C ALA A 87 -8.34 0.56 1.90
N PHE A 88 -7.47 1.20 1.12
CA PHE A 88 -7.23 2.64 1.28
C PHE A 88 -8.53 3.46 1.06
N PRO A 89 -8.99 4.21 2.07
CA PRO A 89 -10.34 4.76 2.08
C PRO A 89 -10.54 5.93 1.11
N TYR A 90 -9.47 6.59 0.68
CA TYR A 90 -9.50 7.78 -0.16
C TYR A 90 -9.16 7.50 -1.63
N THR A 91 -9.19 6.23 -2.04
CA THR A 91 -8.83 5.79 -3.40
C THR A 91 -9.49 6.62 -4.53
N PRO A 92 -10.79 6.96 -4.49
CA PRO A 92 -11.43 7.70 -5.60
C PRO A 92 -11.06 9.18 -5.71
N ILE A 93 -10.47 9.76 -4.67
CA ILE A 93 -9.96 11.14 -4.69
C ILE A 93 -8.45 11.20 -4.89
N ALA A 94 -7.72 10.16 -4.48
CA ALA A 94 -6.28 10.04 -4.68
C ALA A 94 -5.90 9.59 -6.11
N ASN A 95 -6.80 8.89 -6.80
CA ASN A 95 -6.59 8.34 -8.13
C ASN A 95 -7.72 8.76 -9.08
N PRO A 96 -7.52 8.70 -10.41
CA PRO A 96 -8.57 9.05 -11.36
C PRO A 96 -9.86 8.23 -11.14
N ARG A 97 -10.96 8.92 -10.83
CA ARG A 97 -12.26 8.30 -10.51
C ARG A 97 -12.76 7.30 -11.56
N TYR A 98 -12.45 7.53 -12.83
CA TYR A 98 -12.89 6.65 -13.94
C TYR A 98 -12.30 5.23 -13.87
N LEU A 99 -11.26 5.00 -13.05
CA LEU A 99 -10.68 3.67 -12.85
C LEU A 99 -11.54 2.81 -11.90
N VAL A 100 -12.34 3.45 -11.04
CA VAL A 100 -13.25 2.82 -10.07
C VAL A 100 -14.61 3.53 -10.07
N PRO A 101 -15.29 3.61 -11.23
CA PRO A 101 -16.46 4.48 -11.38
C PRO A 101 -17.61 4.08 -10.46
N ASP A 102 -17.79 2.77 -10.25
CA ASP A 102 -18.93 2.16 -9.56
C ASP A 102 -18.64 1.81 -8.09
N TRP A 103 -17.42 2.08 -7.61
CA TRP A 103 -17.02 1.73 -6.24
C TRP A 103 -16.91 2.94 -5.33
N SER A 104 -17.35 2.77 -4.09
CA SER A 104 -17.19 3.71 -3.00
C SER A 104 -16.27 3.11 -1.94
N PHE A 105 -15.42 3.98 -1.38
CA PHE A 105 -14.43 3.66 -0.37
C PHE A 105 -14.66 4.57 0.85
N GLY A 106 -14.09 4.22 1.99
CA GLY A 106 -14.12 5.09 3.16
C GLY A 106 -13.65 4.39 4.41
N ILE A 107 -13.43 5.13 5.50
CA ILE A 107 -13.03 4.53 6.78
C ILE A 107 -14.15 3.64 7.32
N ARG A 108 -15.41 4.12 7.26
CA ARG A 108 -16.64 3.39 7.59
C ARG A 108 -16.57 2.70 8.97
N GLU A 109 -16.21 3.46 10.00
CA GLU A 109 -16.01 2.94 11.37
C GLU A 109 -17.18 2.10 11.89
N GLY A 110 -18.43 2.55 11.70
CA GLY A 110 -19.60 1.78 12.12
C GLY A 110 -19.75 0.44 11.40
N LYS A 111 -19.32 0.35 10.14
CA LYS A 111 -19.29 -0.90 9.37
C LYS A 111 -18.14 -1.80 9.82
N MET A 112 -16.98 -1.23 10.12
CA MET A 112 -15.86 -1.95 10.73
C MET A 112 -16.29 -2.61 12.05
N GLN A 113 -16.94 -1.86 12.95
CA GLN A 113 -17.43 -2.41 14.23
C GLN A 113 -18.42 -3.57 14.02
N LYS A 114 -19.37 -3.43 13.08
CA LYS A 114 -20.30 -4.53 12.73
C LYS A 114 -19.56 -5.76 12.18
N THR A 115 -18.53 -5.55 11.37
CA THR A 115 -17.71 -6.62 10.79
C THR A 115 -16.92 -7.37 11.86
N VAL A 116 -16.30 -6.64 12.80
CA VAL A 116 -15.62 -7.22 13.97
C VAL A 116 -16.58 -8.05 14.81
N ASN A 117 -17.77 -7.50 15.14
CA ASN A 117 -18.77 -8.22 15.93
C ASN A 117 -19.21 -9.51 15.25
N LYS A 118 -19.51 -9.44 13.94
CA LYS A 118 -19.90 -10.60 13.14
C LYS A 118 -18.82 -11.68 13.13
N ALA A 119 -17.55 -11.30 12.92
CA ALA A 119 -16.44 -12.25 12.95
C ALA A 119 -16.32 -12.96 14.31
N ARG A 120 -16.52 -12.24 15.42
CA ARG A 120 -16.54 -12.82 16.77
C ARG A 120 -17.74 -13.76 16.98
N GLU A 121 -18.93 -13.37 16.51
CA GLU A 121 -20.14 -14.21 16.56
C GLU A 121 -19.97 -15.51 15.77
N GLU A 122 -19.21 -15.48 14.68
CA GLU A 122 -18.84 -16.66 13.88
C GLU A 122 -17.71 -17.51 14.51
N GLY A 123 -17.22 -17.12 15.69
CA GLY A 123 -16.28 -17.92 16.49
C GLY A 123 -14.82 -17.48 16.42
N ALA A 124 -14.51 -16.33 15.83
CA ALA A 124 -13.13 -15.81 15.82
C ALA A 124 -12.62 -15.54 17.25
N GLN A 125 -11.55 -16.23 17.65
CA GLN A 125 -10.83 -16.00 18.90
C GLN A 125 -9.78 -14.90 18.77
N VAL A 126 -9.32 -14.63 17.54
CA VAL A 126 -8.48 -13.49 17.20
C VAL A 126 -9.10 -12.72 16.05
N VAL A 127 -9.08 -11.39 16.11
CA VAL A 127 -9.47 -10.49 15.01
C VAL A 127 -8.31 -9.56 14.68
N VAL A 128 -7.78 -9.68 13.48
CA VAL A 128 -6.74 -8.79 12.92
C VAL A 128 -7.36 -7.97 11.79
N VAL A 129 -7.03 -6.69 11.72
CA VAL A 129 -7.31 -5.87 10.53
C VAL A 129 -6.05 -5.78 9.68
N LEU A 130 -6.10 -6.28 8.46
CA LEU A 130 -5.11 -6.01 7.41
C LEU A 130 -5.49 -4.68 6.76
N SER A 131 -4.77 -3.62 7.09
CA SER A 131 -5.15 -2.25 6.76
C SER A 131 -4.24 -1.61 5.72
N HIS A 132 -4.83 -0.78 4.89
CA HIS A 132 -4.13 0.16 4.02
C HIS A 132 -4.64 1.59 4.25
N ASN A 133 -5.18 1.91 5.44
CA ASN A 133 -5.59 3.28 5.76
C ASN A 133 -4.38 4.24 5.87
N GLY A 134 -3.31 3.78 6.53
CA GLY A 134 -2.19 4.62 6.97
C GLY A 134 -2.12 4.70 8.49
N MET A 135 -0.91 4.83 9.03
CA MET A 135 -0.63 4.67 10.47
C MET A 135 -1.53 5.53 11.37
N ASP A 136 -1.62 6.84 11.14
CA ASP A 136 -2.39 7.73 12.02
C ASP A 136 -3.90 7.45 11.97
N VAL A 137 -4.42 7.07 10.80
CA VAL A 137 -5.83 6.65 10.64
C VAL A 137 -6.08 5.34 11.38
N ASP A 138 -5.14 4.39 11.30
CA ASP A 138 -5.24 3.11 11.99
C ASP A 138 -5.14 3.27 13.51
N LEU A 139 -4.27 4.14 14.02
CA LEU A 139 -4.20 4.50 15.44
C LEU A 139 -5.52 5.10 15.92
N LYS A 140 -6.09 6.04 15.15
CA LYS A 140 -7.39 6.64 15.48
C LYS A 140 -8.51 5.59 15.45
N MET A 141 -8.54 4.71 14.45
CA MET A 141 -9.51 3.61 14.36
C MET A 141 -9.38 2.62 15.52
N ALA A 142 -8.16 2.25 15.90
CA ALA A 142 -7.86 1.36 17.01
C ALA A 142 -8.40 1.90 18.35
N SER A 143 -8.40 3.22 18.54
CA SER A 143 -8.93 3.85 19.75
C SER A 143 -10.47 3.87 19.83
N ARG A 144 -11.15 3.64 18.70
CA ARG A 144 -12.62 3.81 18.57
C ARG A 144 -13.34 2.50 18.31
N VAL A 145 -12.77 1.61 17.51
CA VAL A 145 -13.33 0.28 17.23
C VAL A 145 -12.85 -0.72 18.28
N THR A 146 -13.81 -1.43 18.87
CA THR A 146 -13.57 -2.42 19.91
C THR A 146 -13.52 -3.83 19.35
N GLY A 147 -12.76 -4.73 19.99
CA GLY A 147 -12.70 -6.16 19.66
C GLY A 147 -11.67 -6.54 18.59
N ILE A 148 -10.90 -5.58 18.06
CA ILE A 148 -9.71 -5.82 17.23
C ILE A 148 -8.53 -6.12 18.15
N ASP A 149 -7.79 -7.21 17.92
CA ASP A 149 -6.58 -7.52 18.68
C ASP A 149 -5.35 -6.84 18.07
N ALA A 150 -5.26 -6.81 16.74
CA ALA A 150 -4.15 -6.20 16.02
C ALA A 150 -4.59 -5.54 14.70
N ILE A 151 -3.90 -4.47 14.32
CA ILE A 151 -3.93 -3.85 13.00
C ILE A 151 -2.54 -3.97 12.39
N MET A 152 -2.47 -4.69 11.27
CA MET A 152 -1.27 -4.82 10.44
C MET A 152 -1.44 -3.88 9.25
N GLY A 153 -0.88 -2.67 9.35
CA GLY A 153 -1.13 -1.57 8.44
C GLY A 153 -0.12 -1.42 7.30
N GLY A 154 -0.43 -0.49 6.40
CA GLY A 154 0.34 -0.14 5.21
C GLY A 154 0.18 1.34 4.86
N HIS A 155 0.25 1.68 3.57
CA HIS A 155 0.08 3.04 3.00
C HIS A 155 1.15 4.09 3.35
N THR A 156 1.44 4.30 4.63
CA THR A 156 2.36 5.36 5.10
C THR A 156 3.82 4.93 5.06
N HIS A 157 4.09 3.64 4.85
CA HIS A 157 5.42 3.05 4.70
C HIS A 157 6.29 3.21 5.96
N ASP A 158 5.67 3.30 7.14
CA ASP A 158 6.40 3.35 8.40
C ASP A 158 6.99 1.99 8.73
N ALA A 159 8.27 1.97 9.09
CA ALA A 159 8.89 0.80 9.70
C ALA A 159 8.75 0.96 11.22
N VAL A 160 7.86 0.19 11.82
CA VAL A 160 7.50 0.30 13.24
C VAL A 160 8.17 -0.84 14.01
N PRO A 161 9.28 -0.60 14.74
CA PRO A 161 10.06 -1.67 15.35
C PRO A 161 9.31 -2.44 16.46
N GLU A 162 8.39 -1.77 17.13
CA GLU A 162 7.50 -2.35 18.15
C GLU A 162 6.07 -1.83 17.95
N PRO A 163 5.03 -2.69 18.06
CA PRO A 163 3.65 -2.26 17.84
C PRO A 163 3.24 -1.20 18.86
N VAL A 164 2.52 -0.18 18.39
CA VAL A 164 1.90 0.80 19.27
C VAL A 164 0.68 0.15 19.92
N VAL A 165 0.66 0.13 21.25
CA VAL A 165 -0.49 -0.36 22.02
C VAL A 165 -1.48 0.79 22.20
N VAL A 166 -2.67 0.66 21.63
CA VAL A 166 -3.74 1.67 21.69
C VAL A 166 -4.85 1.19 22.62
N ASP A 167 -5.13 1.96 23.68
CA ASP A 167 -6.28 1.72 24.54
C ASP A 167 -7.58 2.17 23.86
N ASN A 168 -8.66 1.40 24.04
CA ASN A 168 -10.00 1.70 23.54
C ASN A 168 -11.06 1.35 24.60
N PRO A 169 -12.35 1.68 24.41
CA PRO A 169 -13.38 1.50 25.44
C PRO A 169 -13.57 0.08 25.98
N ALA A 170 -13.10 -0.95 25.27
CA ALA A 170 -13.29 -2.36 25.65
C ALA A 170 -11.98 -3.14 25.86
N GLY A 171 -10.80 -2.52 25.67
CA GLY A 171 -9.53 -3.21 25.76
C GLY A 171 -8.40 -2.47 25.05
N LYS A 172 -7.55 -3.24 24.36
CA LYS A 172 -6.35 -2.74 23.69
C LYS A 172 -6.25 -3.34 22.30
N THR A 173 -5.65 -2.57 21.39
CA THR A 173 -5.34 -2.99 20.02
C THR A 173 -3.87 -2.73 19.75
N LEU A 174 -3.17 -3.70 19.16
CA LEU A 174 -1.80 -3.50 18.65
C LEU A 174 -1.85 -2.88 17.26
N VAL A 175 -1.03 -1.87 16.97
CA VAL A 175 -0.95 -1.25 15.64
C VAL A 175 0.49 -1.21 15.17
N THR A 176 0.78 -1.74 13.99
CA THR A 176 2.14 -1.76 13.41
C THR A 176 2.14 -1.72 11.89
N ASN A 177 3.24 -1.26 11.31
CA ASN A 177 3.54 -1.25 9.88
C ASN A 177 4.94 -1.84 9.63
N ALA A 178 5.10 -2.53 8.50
CA ALA A 178 6.35 -3.22 8.13
C ALA A 178 7.19 -2.48 7.06
N GLY A 179 7.10 -1.16 7.00
CA GLY A 179 7.84 -0.35 6.01
C GLY A 179 7.27 -0.49 4.59
N SER A 180 8.16 -0.48 3.60
CA SER A 180 7.83 -0.66 2.18
C SER A 180 8.92 -1.43 1.45
N ASN A 181 8.68 -1.76 0.18
CA ASN A 181 9.66 -2.40 -0.71
C ASN A 181 10.23 -3.72 -0.15
N THR A 182 9.47 -4.38 0.74
CA THR A 182 9.89 -5.59 1.46
C THR A 182 11.21 -5.40 2.20
N GLN A 183 11.54 -4.17 2.62
CA GLN A 183 12.73 -3.90 3.44
C GLN A 183 12.65 -4.60 4.80
N PHE A 184 11.43 -4.87 5.28
CA PHE A 184 11.18 -5.58 6.51
C PHE A 184 10.05 -6.61 6.37
N LEU A 185 10.13 -7.66 7.19
CA LEU A 185 9.05 -8.62 7.46
C LEU A 185 8.59 -8.46 8.92
N GLY A 186 7.35 -8.04 9.12
CA GLY A 186 6.73 -8.00 10.45
C GLY A 186 6.22 -9.38 10.86
N VAL A 187 6.67 -9.86 12.01
CA VAL A 187 6.22 -11.14 12.61
C VAL A 187 5.57 -10.85 13.95
N LEU A 188 4.27 -11.12 14.04
CA LEU A 188 3.48 -10.97 15.27
C LEU A 188 3.00 -12.35 15.73
N ASP A 189 3.57 -12.83 16.82
CA ASP A 189 3.12 -14.03 17.51
C ASP A 189 2.14 -13.63 18.61
N LEU A 190 0.95 -14.24 18.63
CA LEU A 190 -0.07 -14.02 19.67
C LEU A 190 -0.20 -15.26 20.56
N ASP A 191 -0.14 -15.07 21.87
CA ASP A 191 -0.47 -16.11 22.85
C ASP A 191 -1.98 -16.10 23.11
N VAL A 192 -2.68 -17.16 22.70
CA VAL A 192 -4.14 -17.25 22.77
C VAL A 192 -4.54 -18.33 23.76
N LYS A 193 -5.29 -17.93 24.79
CA LYS A 193 -5.78 -18.84 25.85
C LYS A 193 -7.19 -18.48 26.27
N ASP A 194 -8.03 -19.51 26.41
CA ASP A 194 -9.46 -19.39 26.74
C ASP A 194 -10.22 -18.48 25.75
N GLY A 195 -9.85 -18.56 24.47
CA GLY A 195 -10.48 -17.78 23.40
C GLY A 195 -10.11 -16.30 23.37
N LYS A 196 -9.01 -15.89 24.04
CA LYS A 196 -8.56 -14.49 24.11
C LYS A 196 -7.05 -14.39 23.97
N VAL A 197 -6.58 -13.30 23.35
CA VAL A 197 -5.16 -12.92 23.35
C VAL A 197 -4.74 -12.54 24.77
N ARG A 198 -3.66 -13.15 25.26
CA ARG A 198 -3.09 -12.90 26.60
C ARG A 198 -1.80 -12.12 26.55
N ASP A 199 -0.97 -12.40 25.56
CA ASP A 199 0.34 -11.79 25.37
C ASP A 199 0.72 -11.81 23.88
N TYR A 200 1.79 -11.12 23.51
CA TYR A 200 2.31 -11.12 22.15
C TYR A 200 3.83 -11.01 22.12
N ARG A 201 4.42 -11.44 21.00
CA ARG A 201 5.82 -11.14 20.66
C ARG A 201 5.85 -10.56 19.26
N TYR A 202 6.66 -9.53 19.07
CA TYR A 202 6.82 -8.90 17.78
C TYR A 202 8.28 -8.83 17.37
N LYS A 203 8.52 -9.02 16.07
CA LYS A 203 9.82 -8.77 15.44
C LYS A 203 9.61 -8.08 14.10
N LEU A 204 10.34 -6.99 13.87
CA LEU A 204 10.50 -6.42 12.55
C LEU A 204 11.84 -6.89 11.97
N LEU A 205 11.80 -7.86 11.07
CA LEU A 205 12.98 -8.51 10.52
C LEU A 205 13.46 -7.77 9.27
N PRO A 206 14.67 -7.18 9.25
CA PRO A 206 15.19 -6.55 8.04
C PRO A 206 15.55 -7.60 6.98
N VAL A 207 15.22 -7.32 5.73
CA VAL A 207 15.50 -8.21 4.59
C VAL A 207 16.75 -7.70 3.87
N PHE A 208 17.89 -8.30 4.19
CA PHE A 208 19.16 -8.04 3.52
C PHE A 208 19.42 -9.10 2.45
N SER A 209 19.19 -8.76 1.18
CA SER A 209 19.32 -9.70 0.05
C SER A 209 20.73 -10.27 -0.13
N ASN A 210 21.76 -9.57 0.35
CA ASN A 210 23.15 -10.02 0.34
C ASN A 210 23.51 -10.96 1.51
N LEU A 211 22.61 -11.15 2.48
CA LEU A 211 22.80 -12.04 3.64
C LEU A 211 21.88 -13.27 3.60
N LEU A 212 20.96 -13.34 2.64
CA LEU A 212 19.98 -14.41 2.49
C LEU A 212 20.20 -15.12 1.16
N ALA A 213 20.08 -16.44 1.14
CA ALA A 213 20.05 -17.19 -0.11
C ALA A 213 18.77 -16.85 -0.87
N ALA A 214 18.90 -16.53 -2.16
CA ALA A 214 17.75 -16.33 -3.02
C ALA A 214 16.99 -17.64 -3.21
N ASP A 215 15.66 -17.58 -3.21
CA ASP A 215 14.83 -18.72 -3.58
C ASP A 215 14.96 -18.97 -5.09
N PRO A 216 15.39 -20.18 -5.53
CA PRO A 216 15.65 -20.42 -6.95
C PRO A 216 14.42 -20.24 -7.83
N ALA A 217 13.24 -20.65 -7.36
CA ALA A 217 12.01 -20.54 -8.17
C ALA A 217 11.60 -19.07 -8.34
N MET A 218 11.72 -18.26 -7.30
CA MET A 218 11.47 -16.82 -7.37
C MET A 218 12.49 -16.11 -8.26
N SER A 219 13.78 -16.46 -8.15
CA SER A 219 14.83 -15.93 -9.04
C SER A 219 14.54 -16.23 -10.51
N ASP A 220 14.27 -17.49 -10.84
CA ASP A 220 13.93 -17.91 -12.21
C ASP A 220 12.70 -17.16 -12.75
N TYR A 221 11.70 -16.97 -11.90
CA TYR A 221 10.49 -16.23 -12.24
C TYR A 221 10.80 -14.75 -12.55
N ILE A 222 11.53 -14.06 -11.67
CA ILE A 222 11.91 -12.66 -11.83
C ILE A 222 12.73 -12.47 -13.11
N GLU A 223 13.71 -13.33 -13.36
CA GLU A 223 14.51 -13.30 -14.58
C GLU A 223 13.66 -13.47 -15.83
N LYS A 224 12.78 -14.48 -15.84
CA LYS A 224 11.89 -14.76 -16.97
C LYS A 224 10.97 -13.59 -17.30
N VAL A 225 10.36 -12.96 -16.29
CA VAL A 225 9.43 -11.84 -16.49
C VAL A 225 10.14 -10.58 -16.92
N ARG A 226 11.37 -10.35 -16.43
CA ARG A 226 12.16 -9.16 -16.77
C ARG A 226 12.91 -9.29 -18.09
N ALA A 227 13.19 -10.51 -18.56
CA ALA A 227 13.97 -10.75 -19.78
C ALA A 227 13.48 -9.99 -21.02
N PRO A 228 12.17 -9.90 -21.35
CA PRO A 228 11.69 -9.13 -22.50
C PRO A 228 11.94 -7.62 -22.41
N TYR A 229 12.27 -7.12 -21.22
CA TYR A 229 12.47 -5.71 -20.93
C TYR A 229 13.91 -5.40 -20.48
N ALA A 230 14.81 -6.39 -20.46
CA ALA A 230 16.13 -6.27 -19.85
C ALA A 230 16.94 -5.10 -20.43
N ASP A 231 17.03 -4.99 -21.76
CA ASP A 231 17.75 -3.90 -22.43
C ASP A 231 17.17 -2.53 -22.08
N LYS A 232 15.84 -2.44 -22.06
CA LYS A 232 15.12 -1.20 -21.75
C LYS A 232 15.31 -0.81 -20.28
N LEU A 233 15.16 -1.74 -19.35
CA LEU A 233 15.32 -1.49 -17.91
C LEU A 233 16.77 -1.17 -17.54
N GLY A 234 17.73 -1.82 -18.21
CA GLY A 234 19.17 -1.64 -18.01
C GLY A 234 19.78 -0.45 -18.73
N GLU A 235 19.00 0.29 -19.53
CA GLU A 235 19.48 1.49 -20.21
C GLU A 235 20.02 2.49 -19.18
N THR A 236 21.31 2.80 -19.25
CA THR A 236 21.95 3.82 -18.42
C THR A 236 21.66 5.20 -19.00
N LEU A 237 21.01 6.03 -18.20
CA LEU A 237 20.58 7.38 -18.58
C LEU A 237 21.59 8.43 -18.14
N ALA A 238 22.14 8.29 -16.93
CA ALA A 238 23.09 9.23 -16.33
C ALA A 238 23.85 8.58 -15.17
N MET A 239 24.80 9.30 -14.61
CA MET A 239 25.46 9.00 -13.33
C MET A 239 25.06 10.07 -12.32
N THR A 240 24.92 9.71 -11.04
CA THR A 240 24.69 10.67 -9.96
C THR A 240 25.91 10.77 -9.04
N ASP A 241 26.29 11.98 -8.64
CA ASP A 241 27.28 12.22 -7.58
C ASP A 241 26.62 12.47 -6.21
N GLU A 242 25.29 12.53 -6.18
CA GLU A 242 24.47 12.74 -4.99
C GLU A 242 23.55 11.55 -4.70
N VAL A 243 23.06 11.46 -3.47
CA VAL A 243 21.99 10.52 -3.12
C VAL A 243 20.69 11.03 -3.74
N LEU A 244 20.08 10.23 -4.63
CA LEU A 244 18.75 10.48 -5.14
C LEU A 244 17.73 9.70 -4.32
N TYR A 245 16.83 10.39 -3.64
CA TYR A 245 15.76 9.77 -2.87
C TYR A 245 14.42 10.45 -3.13
N ARG A 246 13.33 9.73 -2.88
CA ARG A 246 11.97 10.21 -3.05
C ARG A 246 11.33 10.72 -1.76
N ARG A 247 11.39 9.91 -0.70
CA ARG A 247 10.60 10.12 0.51
C ARG A 247 11.01 11.41 1.25
N GLY A 248 10.05 12.30 1.46
CA GLY A 248 10.17 13.52 2.27
C GLY A 248 8.82 14.24 2.39
N ASN A 249 8.66 15.09 3.40
CA ASN A 249 7.41 15.87 3.57
C ASN A 249 7.34 17.09 2.65
N PHE A 250 8.49 17.59 2.20
CA PHE A 250 8.57 18.80 1.37
C PHE A 250 9.27 18.57 0.03
N ASN A 251 10.39 17.84 0.03
CA ASN A 251 11.12 17.51 -1.20
C ASN A 251 11.95 16.23 -1.05
N GLY A 252 12.26 15.61 -2.19
CA GLY A 252 13.25 14.55 -2.36
C GLY A 252 14.13 14.87 -3.57
N THR A 253 15.42 14.54 -3.53
CA THR A 253 16.37 14.88 -4.61
C THR A 253 16.02 14.21 -5.94
N PHE A 254 15.39 13.03 -5.94
CA PHE A 254 14.88 12.43 -7.16
C PHE A 254 13.63 13.17 -7.68
N ASP A 255 12.72 13.59 -6.81
CA ASP A 255 11.56 14.40 -7.22
C ASP A 255 11.98 15.76 -7.79
N GLN A 256 13.05 16.36 -7.25
CA GLN A 256 13.63 17.58 -7.82
C GLN A 256 14.13 17.34 -9.26
N LEU A 257 14.85 16.24 -9.50
CA LEU A 257 15.30 15.87 -10.86
C LEU A 257 14.12 15.71 -11.84
N ILE A 258 13.01 15.11 -11.39
CA ILE A 258 11.79 14.97 -12.20
C ILE A 258 11.19 16.34 -12.52
N CYS A 259 11.08 17.20 -11.51
CA CYS A 259 10.58 18.56 -11.63
C CYS A 259 11.42 19.40 -12.62
N ASP A 260 12.74 19.37 -12.49
CA ASP A 260 13.67 20.10 -13.37
C ASP A 260 13.53 19.60 -14.82
N ALA A 261 13.47 18.28 -15.03
CA ALA A 261 13.24 17.71 -16.36
C ALA A 261 11.88 18.14 -16.95
N LEU A 262 10.82 18.24 -16.14
CA LEU A 262 9.51 18.74 -16.59
C LEU A 262 9.58 20.23 -16.97
N ILE A 263 10.28 21.05 -16.19
CA ILE A 263 10.52 22.47 -16.48
C ILE A 263 11.23 22.61 -17.82
N ASP A 264 12.34 21.90 -18.01
CA ASP A 264 13.17 21.99 -19.22
C ASP A 264 12.40 21.53 -20.47
N VAL A 265 11.70 20.40 -20.40
CA VAL A 265 10.99 19.81 -21.55
C VAL A 265 9.71 20.58 -21.89
N LYS A 266 9.00 21.12 -20.90
CA LYS A 266 7.73 21.82 -21.12
C LYS A 266 7.88 23.34 -21.22
N GLY A 267 9.04 23.89 -20.89
CA GLY A 267 9.24 25.35 -20.80
C GLY A 267 8.39 25.99 -19.70
N ALA A 268 8.18 25.29 -18.57
CA ALA A 268 7.38 25.78 -17.45
C ALA A 268 8.21 26.67 -16.51
N GLN A 269 7.57 27.56 -15.75
CA GLN A 269 8.24 28.33 -14.70
C GLN A 269 8.29 27.59 -13.36
N ILE A 270 7.33 26.67 -13.15
CA ILE A 270 7.13 25.87 -11.94
C ILE A 270 6.61 24.51 -12.39
N SER A 271 7.07 23.44 -11.75
CA SER A 271 6.56 22.08 -11.91
C SER A 271 6.04 21.53 -10.58
N PHE A 272 5.07 20.62 -10.67
CA PHE A 272 4.56 19.86 -9.54
C PHE A 272 4.78 18.38 -9.81
N SER A 273 5.42 17.69 -8.87
CA SER A 273 5.48 16.22 -8.82
C SER A 273 4.56 15.72 -7.70
N PRO A 274 3.84 14.60 -7.88
CA PRO A 274 3.11 14.00 -6.80
C PRO A 274 4.07 13.46 -5.73
N GLY A 275 3.81 13.79 -4.45
CA GLY A 275 4.57 13.35 -3.28
C GLY A 275 4.32 11.88 -2.92
N PHE A 276 4.52 10.97 -3.86
CA PHE A 276 4.40 9.53 -3.63
C PHE A 276 5.45 9.03 -2.63
N ARG A 277 5.09 8.02 -1.83
CA ARG A 277 5.99 7.40 -0.85
C ARG A 277 6.78 6.21 -1.41
N TRP A 278 6.41 5.71 -2.59
CA TRP A 278 7.11 4.60 -3.25
C TRP A 278 8.20 5.13 -4.18
N GLY A 279 9.24 4.32 -4.35
CA GLY A 279 10.44 4.63 -5.12
C GLY A 279 11.68 4.12 -4.41
N VAL A 280 12.73 3.83 -5.16
CA VAL A 280 14.04 3.45 -4.61
C VAL A 280 14.94 4.67 -4.47
N SER A 281 16.02 4.52 -3.71
CA SER A 281 17.11 5.51 -3.69
C SER A 281 18.25 5.07 -4.60
N VAL A 282 18.97 6.02 -5.20
CA VAL A 282 20.18 5.79 -6.00
C VAL A 282 21.34 6.47 -5.28
N LEU A 283 22.46 5.75 -5.11
CA LEU A 283 23.61 6.24 -4.35
C LEU A 283 24.62 7.00 -5.24
N PRO A 284 25.45 7.88 -4.65
CA PRO A 284 26.57 8.50 -5.35
C PRO A 284 27.46 7.48 -6.06
N GLY A 285 27.80 7.75 -7.31
CA GLY A 285 28.59 6.88 -8.18
C GLY A 285 27.80 5.75 -8.85
N GLU A 286 26.50 5.59 -8.56
CA GLU A 286 25.65 4.62 -9.26
C GLU A 286 25.10 5.21 -10.57
N ALA A 287 24.86 4.31 -11.54
CA ALA A 287 24.15 4.64 -12.76
C ALA A 287 22.65 4.82 -12.47
N ILE A 288 22.08 5.91 -12.97
CA ILE A 288 20.64 6.06 -13.08
C ILE A 288 20.20 5.27 -14.31
N THR A 289 19.47 4.18 -14.11
CA THR A 289 18.90 3.39 -15.20
C THR A 289 17.46 3.78 -15.47
N LEU A 290 16.90 3.33 -16.59
CA LEU A 290 15.47 3.47 -16.81
C LEU A 290 14.65 2.75 -15.74
N ASP A 291 15.10 1.60 -15.23
CA ASP A 291 14.39 0.93 -14.12
C ASP A 291 14.29 1.84 -12.90
N HIS A 292 15.37 2.54 -12.53
CA HIS A 292 15.33 3.55 -11.46
C HIS A 292 14.25 4.61 -11.72
N VAL A 293 14.19 5.17 -12.93
CA VAL A 293 13.13 6.15 -13.29
C VAL A 293 11.73 5.53 -13.24
N MET A 294 11.57 4.29 -13.69
CA MET A 294 10.29 3.58 -13.64
C MET A 294 9.84 3.33 -12.19
N THR A 295 10.76 3.06 -11.25
CA THR A 295 10.40 2.99 -9.83
C THR A 295 9.89 4.30 -9.26
N GLN A 296 10.04 5.42 -9.98
CA GLN A 296 9.52 6.73 -9.60
C GLN A 296 8.25 7.12 -10.37
N THR A 297 8.05 6.60 -11.58
CA THR A 297 7.08 7.17 -12.53
C THR A 297 6.10 6.17 -13.13
N ALA A 298 6.25 4.87 -12.84
CA ALA A 298 5.42 3.81 -13.39
C ALA A 298 4.00 3.79 -12.80
N ILE A 299 3.16 4.71 -13.28
CA ILE A 299 1.74 4.83 -12.95
C ILE A 299 0.86 4.52 -14.17
N THR A 300 -0.37 4.05 -13.96
CA THR A 300 -1.31 3.68 -15.04
C THR A 300 -1.92 4.90 -15.75
N TYR A 301 -1.71 6.10 -15.21
CA TYR A 301 -2.18 7.38 -15.75
C TYR A 301 -1.03 8.41 -15.88
N PRO A 302 0.03 8.14 -16.68
CA PRO A 302 1.30 8.87 -16.64
C PRO A 302 1.29 10.22 -17.38
N ILE A 303 0.11 10.81 -17.61
CA ILE A 303 -0.04 12.00 -18.43
C ILE A 303 0.51 13.22 -17.69
N THR A 304 1.44 13.94 -18.33
CA THR A 304 1.96 15.23 -17.86
C THR A 304 1.35 16.36 -18.67
N THR A 305 0.99 17.46 -18.00
CA THR A 305 0.33 18.62 -18.64
C THR A 305 1.08 19.91 -18.38
N LEU A 306 0.95 20.87 -19.30
CA LEU A 306 1.43 22.24 -19.14
C LEU A 306 0.20 23.14 -19.13
N ASN A 307 -0.05 23.86 -18.03
CA ASN A 307 -1.23 24.69 -17.86
C ASN A 307 -0.84 26.09 -17.38
N ASN A 308 -1.57 27.10 -17.83
CA ASN A 308 -1.51 28.43 -17.23
C ASN A 308 -2.29 28.44 -15.92
N MET A 309 -1.66 28.88 -14.83
CA MET A 309 -2.26 28.96 -13.51
C MET A 309 -1.91 30.30 -12.86
N SER A 310 -2.89 30.94 -12.22
CA SER A 310 -2.63 32.18 -11.48
C SER A 310 -1.80 31.89 -10.22
N GLY A 311 -1.00 32.86 -9.77
CA GLY A 311 -0.26 32.74 -8.50
C GLY A 311 -1.19 32.47 -7.30
N THR A 312 -2.40 33.04 -7.31
CA THR A 312 -3.43 32.76 -6.31
C THR A 312 -3.82 31.28 -6.31
N ARG A 313 -4.07 30.70 -7.48
CA ARG A 313 -4.46 29.29 -7.58
C ARG A 313 -3.33 28.35 -7.14
N ILE A 314 -2.08 28.68 -7.47
CA ILE A 314 -0.91 27.95 -6.96
C ILE A 314 -0.88 27.96 -5.44
N LYS A 315 -1.05 29.14 -4.83
CA LYS A 315 -1.09 29.29 -3.37
C LYS A 315 -2.21 28.44 -2.76
N GLU A 316 -3.43 28.53 -3.28
CA GLU A 316 -4.58 27.76 -2.78
C GLU A 316 -4.32 26.25 -2.79
N ILE A 317 -3.74 25.73 -3.86
CA ILE A 317 -3.39 24.29 -3.96
C ILE A 317 -2.38 23.90 -2.88
N LEU A 318 -1.36 24.73 -2.66
CA LEU A 318 -0.33 24.44 -1.64
C LEU A 318 -0.88 24.51 -0.22
N GLU A 319 -1.78 25.46 0.07
CA GLU A 319 -2.46 25.57 1.37
C GLU A 319 -3.39 24.37 1.60
N ASP A 320 -4.15 23.95 0.58
CA ASP A 320 -5.04 22.77 0.66
C ASP A 320 -4.25 21.48 0.94
N VAL A 321 -3.10 21.30 0.29
CA VAL A 321 -2.19 20.18 0.56
C VAL A 321 -1.63 20.26 1.99
N ALA A 322 -1.26 21.46 2.47
CA ALA A 322 -0.73 21.63 3.82
C ALA A 322 -1.80 21.36 4.89
N ASP A 323 -3.03 21.84 4.70
CA ASP A 323 -4.16 21.61 5.60
C ASP A 323 -4.51 20.11 5.71
N ASN A 324 -4.35 19.35 4.62
CA ASN A 324 -4.50 17.90 4.64
C ASN A 324 -3.33 17.21 5.34
N LEU A 325 -2.09 17.51 4.93
CA LEU A 325 -0.88 16.83 5.42
C LEU A 325 -0.61 17.08 6.91
N PHE A 326 -0.89 18.29 7.39
CA PHE A 326 -0.62 18.71 8.77
C PHE A 326 -1.90 18.78 9.62
N ASN A 327 -2.98 18.15 9.16
CA ASN A 327 -4.20 18.11 9.95
C ASN A 327 -3.95 17.39 11.28
N LYS A 328 -4.50 17.93 12.37
CA LYS A 328 -4.41 17.29 13.68
C LYS A 328 -5.34 16.09 13.82
N ASP A 329 -6.38 16.04 13.00
CA ASP A 329 -7.31 14.93 12.96
C ASP A 329 -6.94 13.97 11.81
N PRO A 330 -6.50 12.74 12.10
CA PRO A 330 -6.22 11.74 11.07
C PRO A 330 -7.43 11.34 10.20
N TYR A 331 -8.66 11.63 10.63
CA TYR A 331 -9.87 11.35 9.84
C TYR A 331 -10.35 12.54 9.00
N TYR A 332 -9.60 13.64 9.00
CA TYR A 332 -9.96 14.87 8.27
C TYR A 332 -10.27 14.64 6.79
#